data_AF-A0A914DZY7-F1
#
_entry.id   AF-A0A914DZY7-F1
#
_cell.length_a   1.000
_cell.length_b   1.000
_cell.length_c   1.000
_cell.angle_alpha   90.00
_cell.angle_beta   90.00
_cell.angle_gamma   90.00
#
_symmetry.space_group_name_H-M   'P 1'
#
loop_
_entity.id
_entity.type
_entity.pdbx_description
1 polymer ?
#
loop_
_entity_poly.entity_id
_entity_poly.type
_entity_poly.pdbx_seq_one_letter_code
_entity_poly.pdbx_strand_id
1 'polypeptide(L)'
;MIALPCDSTISGIQGLLGHHYCINPLLWYLVGCGSIGGYLGATMTCIMLAVDRFFEILFPKTATILFGGTRIYLWMLVPIAYTIFTLTQIPAFYSIKYQAFYYDPYIGTPGFEGNPYVTFKI
;
A
#
# COMPACT_ATOMS: atom_id res chain seq x y z
N MET A 1 -4.15 5.05 7.27
CA MET A 1 -3.58 5.03 8.65
C MET A 1 -3.12 3.65 9.12
N ILE A 2 -3.30 2.58 8.33
CA ILE A 2 -2.84 1.21 8.67
C ILE A 2 -1.37 0.96 8.24
N ALA A 3 -0.87 1.69 7.25
CA ALA A 3 0.48 1.47 6.72
C ALA A 3 1.60 1.70 7.77
N LEU A 4 1.59 2.84 8.47
CA LEU A 4 2.63 3.21 9.44
C LEU A 4 2.89 2.16 10.55
N PRO A 5 1.88 1.61 11.25
CA PRO A 5 2.13 0.56 12.24
C PRO A 5 2.62 -0.75 11.61
N CYS A 6 2.18 -1.08 10.39
CA CYS A 6 2.68 -2.24 9.64
C CYS A 6 4.17 -2.07 9.26
N ASP A 7 4.52 -0.88 8.75
CA ASP A 7 5.85 -0.57 8.24
C ASP A 7 6.89 -0.36 9.32
N SER A 8 6.53 0.27 10.44
CA SER A 8 7.51 0.68 11.45
C SER A 8 7.47 -0.17 12.71
N THR A 9 6.28 -0.42 13.25
CA THR A 9 6.14 -1.13 14.53
C THR A 9 6.29 -2.64 14.33
N ILE A 10 5.51 -3.21 13.41
CA ILE A 10 5.48 -4.66 13.19
C ILE A 10 6.76 -5.13 12.50
N SER A 11 7.26 -4.40 11.50
CA SER A 11 8.52 -4.75 10.86
C SER A 11 9.72 -4.57 11.81
N GLY A 12 9.71 -3.53 12.65
CA GLY A 12 10.80 -3.25 13.61
C GLY A 12 10.92 -4.33 14.69
N ILE A 13 9.80 -4.75 15.27
CA ILE A 13 9.79 -5.84 16.28
C ILE A 13 10.30 -7.14 15.65
N GLN A 14 9.85 -7.47 14.44
CA GLN A 14 10.27 -8.70 13.77
C GLN A 14 11.73 -8.65 13.29
N GLY A 15 12.21 -7.48 12.91
CA GLY A 15 13.62 -7.23 12.61
C GLY A 15 14.51 -7.47 13.83
N LEU A 16 14.09 -7.05 15.02
CA LEU A 16 14.80 -7.33 16.28
C LEU A 16 14.82 -8.83 16.62
N LEU A 17 13.76 -9.56 16.28
CA LEU A 17 13.67 -11.01 16.47
C LEU A 17 14.38 -11.82 15.38
N GLY A 18 14.86 -11.19 14.30
CA GLY A 18 15.48 -11.88 13.16
C GLY A 18 14.50 -12.72 12.33
N HIS A 19 13.18 -12.49 12.47
CA HIS A 19 12.17 -13.23 11.73
C HIS A 19 12.14 -12.79 10.26
N HIS A 20 12.41 -13.73 9.35
CA HIS A 20 12.37 -13.54 7.90
C HIS A 20 11.12 -14.15 7.29
N TYR A 21 10.87 -13.83 6.02
CA TYR A 21 9.75 -14.37 5.23
C TYR A 21 9.60 -15.90 5.36
N CYS A 22 10.70 -16.66 5.41
CA CYS A 22 10.66 -18.13 5.48
C CYS A 22 10.16 -18.69 6.82
N ILE A 23 10.17 -17.91 7.91
CA ILE A 23 9.75 -18.41 9.24
C ILE A 23 8.23 -18.29 9.39
N ASN A 24 7.65 -17.16 8.98
CA ASN A 24 6.21 -16.91 9.07
C ASN A 24 5.71 -16.20 7.79
N PRO A 25 5.52 -16.94 6.69
CA PRO A 25 5.20 -16.34 5.39
C PRO A 25 3.83 -15.65 5.38
N LEU A 26 2.85 -16.20 6.10
CA LEU A 26 1.48 -15.66 6.14
C LEU A 26 1.42 -14.31 6.88
N LEU A 27 2.18 -14.16 7.97
CA LEU A 27 2.23 -12.92 8.72
C LEU A 27 2.89 -11.81 7.90
N TRP A 28 4.03 -12.10 7.27
CA TRP A 28 4.71 -11.13 6.41
C TRP A 28 3.89 -10.74 5.18
N TYR A 29 3.16 -11.69 4.59
CA TYR A 29 2.22 -11.42 3.50
C TYR A 29 1.12 -10.44 3.92
N LEU A 30 0.46 -10.67 5.06
CA LEU A 30 -0.60 -9.77 5.55
C LEU A 30 -0.08 -8.37 5.88
N VAL A 31 1.11 -8.28 6.48
CA VAL A 31 1.75 -6.99 6.81
C VAL A 31 2.16 -6.24 5.55
N GLY A 32 2.72 -6.94 4.55
CA GLY A 32 3.10 -6.35 3.26
C GLY A 32 1.89 -5.82 2.49
N CYS A 33 0.80 -6.61 2.41
CA CYS A 33 -0.44 -6.14 1.80
C CYS A 33 -1.02 -4.92 2.54
N GLY A 34 -1.10 -4.97 3.88
CA GLY A 34 -1.63 -3.87 4.71
C GLY A 34 -0.82 -2.58 4.59
N SER A 35 0.50 -2.70 4.48
CA SER A 35 1.42 -1.59 4.21
C SER A 35 1.12 -0.94 2.85
N ILE A 36 1.25 -1.70 1.76
CA ILE A 36 1.11 -1.18 0.40
C ILE A 36 -0.31 -0.68 0.13
N GLY A 37 -1.32 -1.46 0.50
CA GLY A 37 -2.71 -1.07 0.35
C GLY A 37 -3.05 0.18 1.17
N GLY A 38 -2.51 0.27 2.40
CA GLY A 38 -2.68 1.45 3.26
C GLY A 38 -2.00 2.70 2.71
N TYR A 39 -0.82 2.56 2.10
CA TYR A 39 -0.05 3.64 1.50
C TYR A 39 -0.72 4.18 0.22
N LEU A 40 -1.09 3.28 -0.68
CA LEU A 40 -1.77 3.60 -1.93
C LEU A 40 -3.18 4.19 -1.69
N GLY A 41 -3.89 3.70 -0.68
CA GLY A 41 -5.15 4.29 -0.25
C GLY A 41 -5.02 5.72 0.26
N ALA A 42 -4.06 5.95 1.17
CA ALA A 42 -3.86 7.26 1.76
C ALA A 42 -3.50 8.31 0.70
N THR A 43 -2.60 7.98 -0.21
CA THR A 43 -2.20 8.87 -1.31
C THR A 43 -3.37 9.21 -2.23
N MET A 44 -4.19 8.22 -2.61
CA MET A 44 -5.40 8.48 -3.41
C MET A 44 -6.41 9.37 -2.69
N THR A 45 -6.63 9.16 -1.38
CA THR A 45 -7.53 10.04 -0.61
C THR A 45 -7.02 11.48 -0.54
N CYS A 46 -5.70 11.68 -0.42
CA CYS A 46 -5.12 13.03 -0.43
C CYS A 46 -5.33 13.73 -1.77
N ILE A 47 -5.14 13.01 -2.89
CA ILE A 47 -5.38 13.56 -4.23
C ILE A 47 -6.85 13.94 -4.39
N MET A 48 -7.77 13.08 -3.94
CA MET A 48 -9.20 13.34 -3.99
C MET A 48 -9.60 14.62 -3.24
N LEU A 49 -9.07 14.79 -2.03
CA LEU A 49 -9.31 15.98 -1.20
C LEU A 49 -8.72 17.25 -1.84
N ALA A 50 -7.54 17.14 -2.46
CA ALA A 50 -6.95 18.25 -3.18
C ALA A 50 -7.84 18.67 -4.35
N VAL A 51 -8.33 17.71 -5.14
CA VAL A 51 -9.24 17.97 -6.27
C VAL A 51 -10.53 18.64 -5.79
N ASP A 52 -11.16 18.13 -4.73
CA ASP A 52 -12.37 18.73 -4.14
C ASP A 52 -12.16 20.22 -3.82
N ARG A 53 -11.06 20.57 -3.16
CA ARG A 53 -10.70 21.97 -2.85
C ARG A 53 -10.40 22.82 -4.08
N PHE A 54 -9.72 22.26 -5.07
CA PHE A 54 -9.47 22.98 -6.33
C PHE A 54 -10.79 23.32 -7.06
N PHE A 55 -11.74 22.38 -7.10
CA PHE A 55 -13.04 22.61 -7.73
C PHE A 55 -13.89 23.63 -6.96
N GLU A 56 -13.85 23.61 -5.62
CA GLU A 56 -14.54 24.58 -4.78
C GLU A 56 -14.05 26.02 -5.05
N ILE A 57 -12.75 26.20 -5.25
CA ILE A 57 -12.12 27.51 -5.52
C ILE A 57 -12.37 27.99 -6.95
N LEU A 58 -12.17 27.13 -7.97
CA LEU A 58 -12.29 27.53 -9.37
C LEU A 58 -13.76 27.66 -9.83
N PHE A 59 -14.63 26.74 -9.41
CA PHE A 59 -15.99 26.64 -9.93
C PHE A 59 -16.98 26.25 -8.83
N PRO A 60 -17.35 27.17 -7.93
CA PRO A 60 -18.21 26.86 -6.78
C PRO A 60 -19.56 26.26 -7.18
N LYS A 61 -20.14 26.68 -8.32
CA LYS A 61 -21.41 26.11 -8.83
C LYS A 61 -21.26 24.66 -9.28
N THR A 62 -20.14 24.31 -9.92
CA THR A 62 -19.86 22.94 -10.38
C THR A 62 -19.52 22.04 -9.20
N ALA A 63 -18.77 22.55 -8.22
CA ALA A 63 -18.45 21.81 -6.99
C ALA A 63 -19.72 21.39 -6.23
N THR A 64 -20.73 22.25 -6.11
CA THR A 64 -22.00 21.88 -5.46
C THR A 64 -22.78 20.80 -6.22
N ILE A 65 -22.66 20.73 -7.55
CA ILE A 65 -23.34 19.71 -8.36
C ILE A 65 -22.62 18.35 -8.29
N LEU A 66 -21.28 18.38 -8.28
CA LEU A 66 -20.43 17.18 -8.32
C LEU A 66 -20.20 16.56 -6.93
N PHE A 67 -19.95 17.41 -5.94
CA PHE A 67 -19.56 17.03 -4.57
C PHE A 67 -20.63 17.37 -3.51
N GLY A 68 -21.76 17.97 -3.91
CA GLY A 68 -22.84 18.28 -2.98
C GLY A 68 -23.61 17.06 -2.47
N GLY A 69 -23.89 17.06 -1.16
CA GLY A 69 -24.74 16.09 -0.49
C GLY A 69 -24.13 14.69 -0.39
N THR A 70 -24.96 13.64 -0.51
CA THR A 70 -24.56 12.24 -0.31
C THR A 70 -23.63 11.69 -1.41
N ARG A 71 -23.40 12.45 -2.50
CA ARG A 71 -22.59 12.01 -3.65
C ARG A 71 -21.11 11.92 -3.30
N ILE A 72 -20.65 12.68 -2.31
CA ILE A 72 -19.29 12.58 -1.78
C ILE A 72 -18.98 11.16 -1.24
N TYR A 73 -19.98 10.45 -0.73
CA TYR A 73 -19.81 9.06 -0.29
C TYR A 73 -19.60 8.09 -1.46
N LEU A 74 -20.19 8.36 -2.62
CA LEU A 74 -19.92 7.59 -3.84
C LEU A 74 -18.49 7.82 -4.32
N TRP A 75 -18.00 9.05 -4.23
CA TRP A 75 -16.62 9.39 -4.57
C TRP A 75 -15.62 8.77 -3.58
N MET A 76 -15.98 8.63 -2.30
CA MET A 76 -15.17 7.91 -1.31
C MET A 76 -15.12 6.39 -1.54
N LEU A 77 -16.02 5.79 -2.33
CA LEU A 77 -15.92 4.38 -2.69
C LEU A 77 -14.74 4.11 -3.63
N VAL A 78 -14.31 5.09 -4.43
CA VAL A 78 -13.18 4.93 -5.36
C VAL A 78 -11.87 4.61 -4.64
N PRO A 79 -11.40 5.39 -3.64
CA PRO A 79 -10.19 5.04 -2.90
C PRO A 79 -10.34 3.74 -2.11
N ILE A 80 -11.55 3.41 -1.61
CA ILE A 80 -11.81 2.14 -0.91
C ILE A 80 -11.72 0.93 -1.87
N ALA A 81 -12.26 1.04 -3.07
CA ALA A 81 -12.15 -0.01 -4.08
C ALA A 81 -10.68 -0.19 -4.51
N TYR A 82 -9.94 0.91 -4.63
CA TYR A 82 -8.52 0.88 -4.98
C TYR A 82 -7.64 0.24 -3.88
N THR A 83 -7.91 0.50 -2.60
CA THR A 83 -7.22 -0.20 -1.50
C THR A 83 -7.52 -1.69 -1.50
N ILE A 84 -8.78 -2.08 -1.70
CA ILE A 84 -9.16 -3.50 -1.75
C ILE A 84 -8.48 -4.22 -2.92
N PHE A 85 -8.41 -3.57 -4.09
CA PHE A 85 -7.72 -4.14 -5.25
C PHE A 85 -6.23 -4.37 -4.98
N THR A 86 -5.56 -3.36 -4.45
CA THR A 86 -4.11 -3.41 -4.16
C THR A 86 -3.74 -4.42 -3.08
N LEU A 87 -4.63 -4.70 -2.11
CA LEU A 87 -4.46 -5.77 -1.12
C LEU A 87 -4.36 -7.17 -1.73
N THR A 88 -4.90 -7.39 -2.93
CA THR A 88 -5.00 -8.72 -3.55
C THR A 88 -3.98 -8.98 -4.66
N GLN A 89 -3.38 -7.94 -5.23
CA GLN A 89 -2.59 -8.05 -6.46
C GLN A 89 -1.09 -7.88 -6.24
N ILE A 90 -0.67 -7.34 -5.09
CA ILE A 90 0.69 -6.88 -4.89
C ILE A 90 1.30 -7.52 -3.63
N PRO A 91 1.90 -8.73 -3.74
CA PRO A 91 2.66 -9.30 -2.63
C PRO A 91 3.94 -8.49 -2.43
N ALA A 92 4.04 -7.81 -1.28
CA ALA A 92 5.28 -7.21 -0.82
C ALA A 92 6.00 -8.18 0.10
N PHE A 93 7.26 -8.49 -0.19
CA PHE A 93 8.09 -9.36 0.62
C PHE A 93 9.03 -8.53 1.48
N TYR A 94 9.11 -8.86 2.77
CA TYR A 94 10.03 -8.18 3.69
C TYR A 94 11.45 -8.75 3.59
N SER A 95 12.41 -7.88 3.27
CA SER A 95 13.83 -8.24 3.29
C SER A 95 14.50 -7.70 4.55
N ILE A 96 15.07 -8.60 5.37
CA ILE A 96 15.82 -8.21 6.58
C ILE A 96 17.07 -7.41 6.23
N LYS A 97 17.75 -7.73 5.11
CA LYS A 97 19.02 -7.08 4.71
C LYS A 97 18.87 -5.56 4.55
N TYR A 98 17.72 -5.15 4.03
CA TYR A 98 17.43 -3.74 3.74
C TYR A 98 16.32 -3.17 4.63
N GLN A 99 15.79 -3.99 5.57
CA GLN A 99 14.70 -3.67 6.48
C GLN A 99 13.50 -3.00 5.80
N ALA A 100 13.17 -3.42 4.58
CA ALA A 100 12.12 -2.82 3.77
C ALA A 100 11.36 -3.88 2.97
N PHE A 101 10.17 -3.48 2.52
CA PHE A 101 9.32 -4.29 1.66
C PHE A 101 9.72 -4.10 0.20
N TYR A 102 9.95 -5.21 -0.50
CA TYR A 102 10.30 -5.25 -1.92
C TYR A 102 9.35 -6.19 -2.66
N TYR A 103 9.14 -5.89 -3.94
CA TYR A 103 8.42 -6.81 -4.83
C TYR A 103 9.26 -8.02 -5.22
N ASP A 104 10.60 -7.89 -5.16
CA ASP A 104 11.53 -8.98 -5.38
C ASP A 104 12.14 -9.43 -4.03
N PRO A 105 11.86 -10.67 -3.58
CA PRO A 105 12.43 -11.19 -2.33
C PRO A 105 13.94 -11.49 -2.44
N TYR A 106 14.51 -11.55 -3.64
CA TYR A 106 15.92 -11.92 -3.87
C TYR A 106 16.85 -10.73 -4.06
N ILE A 107 16.40 -9.52 -3.72
CA ILE A 107 17.26 -8.34 -3.78
C ILE A 107 18.49 -8.53 -2.86
N GLY A 108 19.69 -8.47 -3.44
CA GLY A 108 20.96 -8.58 -2.73
C GLY A 108 21.42 -9.99 -2.35
N THR A 109 20.87 -11.07 -2.93
CA THR A 109 21.45 -12.42 -2.84
C THR A 109 22.43 -12.68 -4.01
N PRO A 110 23.72 -12.94 -3.74
CA PRO A 110 24.69 -13.22 -4.81
C PRO A 110 24.27 -14.48 -5.58
N GLY A 111 24.06 -14.35 -6.89
CA GLY A 111 23.62 -15.42 -7.79
C GLY A 111 22.17 -15.35 -8.30
N PHE A 112 21.34 -14.46 -7.73
CA PHE A 112 19.94 -14.26 -8.17
C PHE A 112 19.63 -12.81 -8.62
N GLU A 113 20.59 -11.89 -8.51
CA GLU A 113 20.46 -10.51 -8.99
C GLU A 113 20.18 -10.47 -10.49
N GLY A 114 18.95 -10.08 -10.87
CA GLY A 114 18.54 -9.89 -12.26
C GLY A 114 17.89 -11.10 -12.94
N ASN A 115 17.49 -12.14 -12.19
CA ASN A 115 16.80 -13.29 -12.76
C ASN A 115 15.25 -13.14 -12.68
N PRO A 116 14.53 -12.90 -13.79
CA PRO A 116 13.08 -12.67 -13.77
C PRO A 116 12.24 -13.93 -13.49
N TYR A 117 12.85 -15.12 -13.42
CA TYR A 117 12.11 -16.39 -13.27
C TYR A 117 11.76 -16.73 -11.82
N VAL A 118 12.28 -15.99 -10.83
CA VAL A 118 12.07 -16.27 -9.40
C VAL A 118 10.99 -15.38 -8.76
N THR A 119 10.56 -14.31 -9.42
CA THR A 119 9.58 -13.33 -8.92
C THR A 119 8.12 -13.75 -9.18
N PHE A 120 7.86 -14.77 -10.02
CA PHE A 120 6.53 -15.15 -10.51
C PHE A 120 6.13 -16.62 -10.24
N LYS A 121 6.39 -17.14 -9.03
CA LYS A 121 5.67 -18.36 -8.58
C LYS A 121 4.94 -18.09 -7.28
N ILE A 122 3.64 -17.89 -7.44
CA ILE A 122 2.59 -17.95 -6.42
C ILE A 122 2.60 -19.36 -5.80
#